data_AF-A0A432LU91-F1
#
_entry.id   AF-A0A432LU91-F1
#
_cell.length_a   1.000
_cell.length_b   1.000
_cell.length_c   1.000
_cell.angle_alpha   90.00
_cell.angle_beta   90.00
_cell.angle_gamma   90.00
#
_symmetry.space_group_name_H-M   'P 1'
#
loop_
_entity.id
_entity.type
_entity.pdbx_description
1 polymer ?
#
loop_
_entity_poly.entity_id
_entity_poly.type
_entity_poly.pdbx_seq_one_letter_code
_entity_poly.pdbx_strand_id
1 'polypeptide(L)'
;MTAPDLARLFRFVLVRTSHPGNIGSAARAMRTMGFTRMELVAPHKFPDREASAMAAGADDVLEGAGVHQGLIEGLAGSNLAFGLSARRRGVNLPELTPREGVMQALAAAQRGEQVAFVFGNERTGLENEELARCHAMVRIPSVDDFSSLNLSQAVQVMAYELRVAWLGENISAPPPLHDEPPADAAQMERFYEHLAQTLDDIDFHKGRAATTIMLRLRKLFQRAQMDERELRMLHGILADAQRMAQLAREKK
;
A
#
# COMPACT_ATOMS: atom_id res chain seq x y z
N MET A 1 17.00 -9.76 -12.99
CA MET A 1 15.56 -10.03 -13.21
C MET A 1 15.20 -9.63 -14.62
N THR A 2 14.41 -10.43 -15.34
CA THR A 2 13.94 -10.05 -16.68
C THR A 2 12.83 -9.01 -16.59
N ALA A 3 12.45 -8.40 -17.73
CA ALA A 3 11.34 -7.45 -17.72
C ALA A 3 10.02 -8.07 -17.19
N PRO A 4 9.58 -9.26 -17.65
CA PRO A 4 8.40 -9.91 -17.08
C PRO A 4 8.46 -10.17 -15.56
N ASP A 5 9.65 -10.42 -15.00
CA ASP A 5 9.80 -10.72 -13.58
C ASP A 5 9.55 -9.49 -12.70
N LEU A 6 10.03 -8.32 -13.12
CA LEU A 6 9.86 -7.08 -12.36
C LEU A 6 8.39 -6.62 -12.38
N ALA A 7 7.65 -6.87 -13.47
CA ALA A 7 6.24 -6.46 -13.60
C ALA A 7 5.37 -7.13 -12.53
N ARG A 8 5.72 -8.36 -12.16
CA ARG A 8 5.01 -9.14 -11.13
C ARG A 8 5.20 -8.59 -9.72
N LEU A 9 6.25 -7.79 -9.50
CA LEU A 9 6.50 -7.12 -8.22
C LEU A 9 5.60 -5.92 -8.00
N PHE A 10 4.99 -5.38 -9.06
CA PHE A 10 4.07 -4.25 -8.97
C PHE A 10 2.62 -4.73 -8.96
N ARG A 11 1.85 -4.25 -7.98
CA ARG A 11 0.40 -4.45 -7.94
C ARG A 11 -0.35 -3.14 -7.88
N PHE A 12 -1.54 -3.14 -8.48
CA PHE A 12 -2.45 -2.01 -8.51
C PHE A 12 -3.66 -2.36 -7.66
N VAL A 13 -3.83 -1.65 -6.54
CA VAL A 13 -4.87 -1.92 -5.55
C VAL A 13 -5.97 -0.88 -5.71
N LEU A 14 -7.17 -1.30 -6.12
CA LEU A 14 -8.32 -0.41 -6.30
C LEU A 14 -9.27 -0.59 -5.11
N VAL A 15 -9.42 0.47 -4.32
CA VAL A 15 -10.13 0.44 -3.05
C VAL A 15 -11.51 1.05 -3.20
N ARG A 16 -12.54 0.28 -2.82
CA ARG A 16 -13.95 0.69 -2.80
C ARG A 16 -14.40 1.27 -4.14
N THR A 17 -13.99 0.66 -5.23
CA THR A 17 -14.39 1.09 -6.58
C THR A 17 -15.91 0.98 -6.73
N SER A 18 -16.55 2.09 -7.11
CA SER A 18 -18.02 2.20 -7.20
C SER A 18 -18.53 1.64 -8.51
N HIS A 19 -17.88 2.03 -9.62
CA HIS A 19 -18.34 1.71 -10.97
C HIS A 19 -17.50 0.57 -11.56
N PRO A 20 -18.09 -0.59 -11.90
CA PRO A 20 -17.35 -1.72 -12.46
C PRO A 20 -16.64 -1.36 -13.78
N GLY A 21 -17.19 -0.44 -14.58
CA GLY A 21 -16.52 0.05 -15.79
C GLY A 21 -15.15 0.70 -15.55
N ASN A 22 -14.93 1.31 -14.38
CA ASN A 22 -13.61 1.84 -14.01
C ASN A 22 -12.61 0.72 -13.68
N ILE A 23 -13.07 -0.42 -13.14
CA ILE A 23 -12.23 -1.60 -12.92
C ILE A 23 -11.74 -2.11 -14.28
N GLY A 24 -12.64 -2.27 -15.24
CA GLY A 24 -12.29 -2.66 -16.61
C GLY A 24 -11.32 -1.70 -17.28
N SER A 25 -11.62 -0.40 -17.22
CA SER A 25 -10.76 0.63 -17.82
C SER A 25 -9.37 0.69 -17.16
N ALA A 26 -9.29 0.49 -15.85
CA ALA A 26 -8.02 0.38 -15.13
C ALA A 26 -7.24 -0.88 -15.54
N ALA A 27 -7.90 -2.02 -15.69
CA ALA A 27 -7.28 -3.27 -16.17
C ALA A 27 -6.69 -3.07 -17.57
N ARG A 28 -7.43 -2.42 -18.47
CA ARG A 28 -6.93 -2.05 -19.80
C ARG A 28 -5.69 -1.15 -19.73
N ALA A 29 -5.72 -0.11 -18.88
CA ALA A 29 -4.60 0.81 -18.70
C ALA A 29 -3.34 0.08 -18.19
N MET A 30 -3.50 -0.80 -17.20
CA MET A 30 -2.42 -1.65 -16.67
C MET A 30 -1.85 -2.57 -17.75
N ARG A 31 -2.72 -3.32 -18.44
CA ARG A 31 -2.31 -4.28 -19.46
C ARG A 31 -1.56 -3.61 -20.60
N THR A 32 -2.02 -2.45 -21.05
CA THR A 32 -1.36 -1.64 -22.09
C THR A 32 0.07 -1.27 -21.72
N MET A 33 0.34 -1.05 -20.43
CA MET A 33 1.66 -0.69 -19.92
C MET A 33 2.49 -1.89 -19.46
N GLY A 34 1.98 -3.12 -19.61
CA GLY A 34 2.69 -4.36 -19.29
C GLY A 34 2.48 -4.89 -17.86
N PHE A 35 1.49 -4.40 -17.14
CA PHE A 35 1.15 -4.84 -15.78
C PHE A 35 -0.14 -5.65 -15.75
N THR A 36 -0.19 -6.67 -14.90
CA THR A 36 -1.34 -7.60 -14.82
C THR A 36 -1.85 -7.85 -13.41
N ARG A 37 -1.10 -7.46 -12.37
CA ARG A 37 -1.47 -7.77 -11.00
C ARG A 37 -2.39 -6.70 -10.42
N MET A 38 -3.68 -6.99 -10.45
CA MET A 38 -4.75 -6.17 -9.88
C MET A 38 -5.23 -6.77 -8.55
N GLU A 39 -5.46 -5.92 -7.57
CA GLU A 39 -6.13 -6.29 -6.32
C GLU A 39 -7.32 -5.35 -6.11
N LEU A 40 -8.48 -5.90 -5.79
CA LEU A 40 -9.71 -5.16 -5.54
C LEU A 40 -10.05 -5.27 -4.07
N VAL A 41 -10.13 -4.14 -3.37
CA VAL A 41 -10.48 -4.10 -1.95
C VAL A 41 -11.89 -3.56 -1.80
N ALA A 42 -12.80 -4.39 -1.31
CA ALA A 42 -14.21 -4.11 -1.13
C ALA A 42 -14.86 -3.41 -2.36
N PRO A 43 -14.70 -3.95 -3.60
CA PRO A 43 -15.37 -3.37 -4.75
C PRO A 43 -16.89 -3.46 -4.57
N HIS A 44 -17.63 -2.41 -4.96
CA HIS A 44 -19.08 -2.43 -4.82
C HIS A 44 -19.73 -3.48 -5.72
N LYS A 45 -19.14 -3.74 -6.88
CA LYS A 45 -19.64 -4.71 -7.85
C LYS A 45 -18.49 -5.30 -8.66
N PHE A 46 -18.19 -6.58 -8.43
CA PHE A 46 -17.22 -7.36 -9.20
C PHE A 46 -17.42 -8.86 -8.90
N PRO A 47 -17.37 -9.78 -9.89
CA PRO A 47 -17.22 -9.54 -11.32
C PRO A 47 -18.47 -8.88 -11.94
N ASP A 48 -18.32 -8.21 -13.08
CA ASP A 48 -19.42 -7.56 -13.79
C ASP A 48 -19.17 -7.46 -15.30
N ARG A 49 -20.23 -7.54 -16.11
CA ARG A 49 -20.14 -7.45 -17.57
C ARG A 49 -19.61 -6.11 -18.06
N GLU A 50 -19.90 -5.02 -17.34
CA GLU A 50 -19.38 -3.69 -17.66
C GLU A 50 -17.87 -3.62 -17.47
N ALA A 51 -17.33 -4.28 -16.43
CA ALA A 51 -15.88 -4.38 -16.24
C ALA A 51 -15.23 -5.12 -17.44
N SER A 52 -15.77 -6.28 -17.84
CA SER A 52 -15.28 -7.01 -19.02
C SER A 52 -15.38 -6.19 -20.30
N ALA A 53 -16.50 -5.52 -20.54
CA ALA A 53 -16.69 -4.68 -21.72
C ALA A 53 -15.67 -3.54 -21.78
N MET A 54 -15.40 -2.89 -20.64
CA MET A 54 -14.45 -1.77 -20.57
C MET A 54 -12.98 -2.21 -20.56
N ALA A 55 -12.68 -3.46 -20.20
CA ALA A 55 -11.33 -4.03 -20.26
C ALA A 55 -10.82 -4.22 -21.70
N ALA A 56 -11.73 -4.37 -22.67
CA ALA A 56 -11.42 -4.41 -24.10
C ALA A 56 -10.22 -5.32 -24.46
N GLY A 57 -10.26 -6.58 -23.99
CA GLY A 57 -9.23 -7.59 -24.24
C GLY A 57 -8.15 -7.70 -23.15
N ALA A 58 -8.26 -6.94 -22.06
CA ALA A 58 -7.46 -7.12 -20.85
C ALA A 58 -8.15 -8.06 -19.83
N ASP A 59 -8.89 -9.06 -20.33
CA ASP A 59 -9.66 -10.00 -19.50
C ASP A 59 -8.75 -10.81 -18.57
N ASP A 60 -7.51 -11.09 -18.98
CA ASP A 60 -6.52 -11.81 -18.16
C ASP A 60 -6.17 -11.06 -16.86
N VAL A 61 -6.22 -9.73 -16.87
CA VAL A 61 -6.03 -8.90 -15.67
C VAL A 61 -7.23 -8.99 -14.74
N LEU A 62 -8.45 -9.04 -15.29
CA LEU A 62 -9.67 -9.18 -14.50
C LEU A 62 -9.81 -10.57 -13.90
N GLU A 63 -9.49 -11.62 -14.67
CA GLU A 63 -9.51 -13.02 -14.24
C GLU A 63 -8.46 -13.29 -13.16
N GLY A 64 -7.29 -12.63 -13.26
CA GLY A 64 -6.23 -12.70 -12.25
C GLY A 64 -6.41 -11.75 -11.06
N ALA A 65 -7.47 -10.94 -11.01
CA ALA A 65 -7.65 -9.95 -9.96
C ALA A 65 -8.00 -10.61 -8.61
N GLY A 66 -7.22 -10.34 -7.57
CA GLY A 66 -7.58 -10.73 -6.21
C GLY A 66 -8.70 -9.85 -5.65
N VAL A 67 -9.63 -10.42 -4.90
CA VAL A 67 -10.75 -9.69 -4.28
C VAL A 67 -10.70 -9.86 -2.77
N HIS A 68 -10.63 -8.74 -2.06
CA HIS A 68 -10.37 -8.69 -0.61
C HIS A 68 -11.43 -7.85 0.09
N GLN A 69 -11.64 -8.10 1.38
CA GLN A 69 -12.56 -7.28 2.18
C GLN A 69 -11.83 -6.09 2.81
N GLY A 70 -10.56 -6.30 3.22
CA GLY A 70 -9.75 -5.28 3.88
C GLY A 70 -8.54 -4.83 3.05
N LEU A 71 -8.08 -3.59 3.27
CA LEU A 71 -6.88 -3.07 2.60
C LEU A 71 -5.63 -3.85 2.96
N ILE A 72 -5.50 -4.32 4.21
CA ILE A 72 -4.34 -5.11 4.64
C ILE A 72 -4.24 -6.44 3.88
N GLU A 73 -5.37 -7.08 3.59
CA GLU A 73 -5.43 -8.30 2.78
C GLU A 73 -4.97 -8.01 1.34
N GLY A 74 -5.47 -6.93 0.73
CA GLY A 74 -5.03 -6.52 -0.62
C GLY A 74 -3.57 -6.08 -0.69
N LEU A 75 -2.98 -5.66 0.43
CA LEU A 75 -1.58 -5.30 0.56
C LEU A 75 -0.69 -6.46 1.06
N ALA A 76 -1.25 -7.64 1.34
CA ALA A 76 -0.48 -8.75 1.88
C ALA A 76 0.68 -9.13 0.94
N GLY A 77 1.86 -9.31 1.51
CA GLY A 77 3.09 -9.53 0.75
C GLY A 77 3.63 -8.30 0.00
N SER A 78 3.09 -7.09 0.19
CA SER A 78 3.74 -5.85 -0.28
C SER A 78 4.62 -5.25 0.82
N ASN A 79 5.86 -4.92 0.47
CA ASN A 79 6.83 -4.27 1.35
C ASN A 79 6.72 -2.74 1.27
N LEU A 80 6.32 -2.21 0.11
CA LEU A 80 6.16 -0.78 -0.13
C LEU A 80 4.78 -0.47 -0.71
N ALA A 81 4.16 0.62 -0.27
CA ALA A 81 2.83 1.02 -0.70
C ALA A 81 2.74 2.54 -0.88
N PHE A 82 2.27 2.97 -2.04
CA PHE A 82 2.05 4.36 -2.40
C PHE A 82 0.57 4.64 -2.55
N GLY A 83 0.03 5.55 -1.73
CA GLY A 83 -1.37 5.96 -1.81
C GLY A 83 -1.56 7.12 -2.78
N LEU A 84 -2.44 6.99 -3.76
CA LEU A 84 -2.75 8.07 -4.69
C LEU A 84 -3.88 8.95 -4.16
N SER A 85 -3.60 10.25 -4.06
CA SER A 85 -4.60 11.24 -3.63
C SER A 85 -4.34 12.61 -4.25
N ALA A 86 -5.40 13.28 -4.67
CA ALA A 86 -5.36 14.68 -5.08
C ALA A 86 -5.33 15.65 -3.88
N ARG A 87 -5.74 15.19 -2.69
CA ARG A 87 -5.97 16.02 -1.51
C ARG A 87 -4.99 15.70 -0.38
N ARG A 88 -4.51 16.75 0.27
CA ARG A 88 -3.82 16.70 1.57
C ARG A 88 -4.86 16.64 2.68
N ARG A 89 -5.20 15.46 3.18
CA ARG A 89 -6.07 15.37 4.37
C ARG A 89 -5.52 14.39 5.39
N GLY A 90 -5.47 14.85 6.64
CA GLY A 90 -5.41 14.04 7.86
C GLY A 90 -4.11 13.26 8.15
N VAL A 91 -3.37 12.84 7.14
CA VAL A 91 -2.18 11.99 7.28
C VAL A 91 -0.96 12.74 6.80
N ASN A 92 0.03 12.89 7.68
CA ASN A 92 1.31 13.51 7.34
C ASN A 92 2.23 12.43 6.75
N LEU A 93 2.10 12.17 5.44
CA LEU A 93 3.00 11.32 4.65
C LEU A 93 3.92 12.18 3.78
N PRO A 94 5.11 11.67 3.40
CA PRO A 94 5.86 12.24 2.28
C PRO A 94 4.97 12.33 1.04
N GLU A 95 4.92 13.51 0.42
CA GLU A 95 4.22 13.75 -0.85
C GLU A 95 5.22 13.65 -1.99
N LEU A 96 4.92 12.83 -2.99
CA LEU A 96 5.75 12.58 -4.16
C LEU A 96 4.97 12.91 -5.43
N THR A 97 5.68 13.38 -6.45
CA THR A 97 5.19 13.37 -7.83
C THR A 97 5.13 11.94 -8.37
N PRO A 98 4.38 11.66 -9.45
CA PRO A 98 4.38 10.36 -10.11
C PRO A 98 5.79 9.87 -10.43
N ARG A 99 6.65 10.75 -10.96
CA ARG A 99 8.03 10.43 -11.32
C ARG A 99 8.87 10.03 -10.12
N GLU A 100 8.81 10.79 -9.02
CA GLU A 100 9.53 10.44 -7.79
C GLU A 100 9.02 9.13 -7.19
N GLY A 101 7.70 8.92 -7.18
CA GLY A 101 7.07 7.69 -6.71
C GLY A 101 7.53 6.46 -7.50
N VAL A 102 7.53 6.52 -8.84
CA VAL A 102 7.97 5.38 -9.66
C VAL A 102 9.47 5.10 -9.53
N MET A 103 10.31 6.12 -9.34
CA MET A 103 11.74 5.91 -9.10
C MET A 103 11.99 5.17 -7.78
N GLN A 104 11.27 5.54 -6.71
CA GLN A 104 11.35 4.81 -5.44
C GLN A 104 10.81 3.38 -5.57
N ALA A 105 9.69 3.21 -6.30
CA ALA A 105 9.08 1.92 -6.56
C ALA A 105 10.01 0.97 -7.34
N LEU A 106 10.69 1.48 -8.38
CA LEU A 106 11.67 0.70 -9.15
C LEU A 106 12.89 0.31 -8.32
N ALA A 107 13.42 1.23 -7.51
CA ALA A 107 14.54 0.93 -6.62
C ALA A 107 14.19 -0.17 -5.61
N ALA A 108 12.97 -0.16 -5.06
CA ALA A 108 12.46 -1.23 -4.20
C ALA A 108 12.33 -2.56 -4.94
N ALA A 109 11.69 -2.54 -6.12
CA ALA A 109 11.53 -3.74 -6.94
C ALA A 109 12.87 -4.37 -7.35
N GLN A 110 13.91 -3.58 -7.59
CA GLN A 110 15.27 -4.09 -7.86
C GLN A 110 15.90 -4.82 -6.66
N ARG A 111 15.49 -4.48 -5.43
CA ARG A 111 15.86 -5.24 -4.22
C ARG A 111 15.00 -6.49 -4.01
N GLY A 112 14.09 -6.79 -4.94
CA GLY A 112 13.14 -7.90 -4.84
C GLY A 112 11.89 -7.58 -4.02
N GLU A 113 11.71 -6.33 -3.59
CA GLU A 113 10.54 -5.91 -2.83
C GLU A 113 9.29 -5.83 -3.70
N GLN A 114 8.15 -6.18 -3.10
CA GLN A 114 6.84 -6.11 -3.71
C GLN A 114 6.23 -4.73 -3.43
N VAL A 115 5.78 -4.05 -4.48
CA VAL A 115 5.31 -2.66 -4.43
C VAL A 115 3.84 -2.56 -4.82
N ALA A 116 3.06 -1.82 -4.03
CA ALA A 116 1.66 -1.52 -4.29
C ALA A 116 1.43 -0.04 -4.62
N PHE A 117 0.65 0.22 -5.66
CA PHE A 117 0.01 1.52 -5.90
C PHE A 117 -1.46 1.42 -5.51
N VAL A 118 -1.89 2.23 -4.55
CA VAL A 118 -3.23 2.16 -3.95
C VAL A 118 -4.06 3.33 -4.45
N PHE A 119 -5.19 3.03 -5.07
CA PHE A 119 -6.10 4.00 -5.66
C PHE A 119 -7.43 3.94 -4.92
N GLY A 120 -7.96 5.10 -4.53
CA GLY A 120 -9.21 5.18 -3.78
C GLY A 120 -10.46 5.24 -4.64
N ASN A 121 -11.60 5.30 -3.95
CA ASN A 121 -12.91 5.48 -4.53
C ASN A 121 -12.99 6.75 -5.40
N GLU A 122 -13.77 6.70 -6.48
CA GLU A 122 -13.83 7.76 -7.49
C GLU A 122 -14.32 9.10 -6.95
N ARG A 123 -15.15 9.09 -5.91
CA ARG A 123 -15.76 10.29 -5.32
C ARG A 123 -15.05 10.73 -4.05
N THR A 124 -14.73 9.78 -3.17
CA THR A 124 -14.19 10.08 -1.84
C THR A 124 -12.68 9.99 -1.76
N GLY A 125 -12.02 9.36 -2.75
CA GLY A 125 -10.61 9.01 -2.69
C GLY A 125 -10.33 7.99 -1.59
N LEU A 126 -9.06 7.93 -1.16
CA LEU A 126 -8.63 7.14 -0.02
C LEU A 126 -9.01 7.83 1.29
N GLU A 127 -9.50 7.07 2.26
CA GLU A 127 -9.72 7.55 3.62
C GLU A 127 -8.40 7.76 4.35
N ASN A 128 -8.43 8.53 5.43
CA ASN A 128 -7.23 8.75 6.24
C ASN A 128 -6.67 7.44 6.80
N GLU A 129 -7.52 6.49 7.15
CA GLU A 129 -7.09 5.17 7.65
C GLU A 129 -6.40 4.35 6.56
N GLU A 130 -6.92 4.40 5.33
CA GLU A 130 -6.33 3.76 4.15
C GLU A 130 -4.99 4.40 3.78
N LEU A 131 -4.92 5.74 3.74
CA LEU A 131 -3.69 6.49 3.52
C LEU A 131 -2.66 6.19 4.61
N ALA A 132 -3.06 6.09 5.87
CA ALA A 132 -2.17 5.78 6.98
C ALA A 132 -1.55 4.37 6.94
N ARG A 133 -1.97 3.51 5.99
CA ARG A 133 -1.30 2.24 5.68
C ARG A 133 -0.24 2.35 4.58
N CYS A 134 -0.15 3.50 3.91
CA CYS A 134 0.82 3.76 2.86
C CYS A 134 2.10 4.40 3.41
N HIS A 135 3.21 4.18 2.72
CA HIS A 135 4.52 4.72 3.08
C HIS A 135 4.70 6.17 2.58
N ALA A 136 4.10 6.47 1.42
CA ALA A 136 4.09 7.81 0.84
C ALA A 136 2.79 8.04 0.07
N MET A 137 2.47 9.31 -0.15
CA MET A 137 1.37 9.73 -1.00
C MET A 137 1.93 10.19 -2.35
N VAL A 138 1.34 9.71 -3.44
CA VAL A 138 1.63 10.22 -4.78
C VAL A 138 0.51 11.16 -5.22
N ARG A 139 0.87 12.40 -5.55
CA ARG A 139 -0.06 13.41 -6.06
C ARG A 139 0.24 13.68 -7.53
N ILE A 140 -0.71 13.33 -8.40
CA ILE A 140 -0.62 13.67 -9.83
C ILE A 140 -0.85 15.18 -9.98
N PRO A 141 0.12 15.94 -10.53
CA PRO A 141 -0.06 17.36 -10.80
C PRO A 141 -1.25 17.60 -11.72
N SER A 142 -2.12 18.52 -11.32
CA SER A 142 -3.36 18.90 -12.00
C SER A 142 -3.68 20.36 -11.68
N VAL A 143 -4.65 20.94 -12.37
CA VAL A 143 -5.14 22.30 -12.08
C VAL A 143 -5.86 22.34 -10.72
N ASP A 144 -5.71 23.45 -9.99
CA ASP A 144 -6.16 23.53 -8.59
C ASP A 144 -7.69 23.48 -8.44
N ASP A 145 -8.43 23.99 -9.41
CA ASP A 145 -9.89 24.05 -9.44
C ASP A 145 -10.56 22.76 -9.95
N PHE A 146 -9.81 21.86 -10.60
CA PHE A 146 -10.30 20.59 -11.13
C PHE A 146 -9.25 19.48 -11.05
N SER A 147 -8.85 19.13 -9.83
CA SER A 147 -7.73 18.23 -9.53
C SER A 147 -8.08 16.73 -9.41
N SER A 148 -9.36 16.37 -9.51
CA SER A 148 -9.80 14.98 -9.36
C SER A 148 -9.83 14.27 -10.71
N LEU A 149 -8.84 13.40 -10.95
CA LEU A 149 -8.82 12.52 -12.12
C LEU A 149 -9.82 11.38 -11.94
N ASN A 150 -10.35 10.85 -13.05
CA ASN A 150 -11.03 9.57 -13.02
C ASN A 150 -10.05 8.46 -12.57
N LEU A 151 -10.56 7.45 -11.86
CA LEU A 151 -9.77 6.33 -11.33
C LEU A 151 -8.86 5.68 -12.38
N SER A 152 -9.42 5.27 -13.52
CA SER A 152 -8.67 4.61 -14.60
C SER A 152 -7.63 5.53 -15.25
N GLN A 153 -7.87 6.85 -15.27
CA GLN A 153 -6.92 7.83 -15.77
C GLN A 153 -5.73 7.99 -14.80
N ALA A 154 -5.99 8.01 -13.50
CA ALA A 154 -4.93 8.01 -12.50
C ALA A 154 -4.07 6.74 -12.57
N VAL A 155 -4.71 5.57 -12.75
CA VAL A 155 -4.02 4.29 -13.02
C VAL A 155 -3.17 4.39 -14.27
N GLN A 156 -3.71 4.95 -15.35
CA GLN A 156 -2.99 5.12 -16.62
C GLN A 156 -1.74 5.99 -16.49
N VAL A 157 -1.82 7.12 -15.76
CA VAL A 157 -0.67 8.00 -15.53
C VAL A 157 0.44 7.27 -14.78
N MET A 158 0.11 6.57 -13.68
CA MET A 158 1.12 5.84 -12.91
C MET A 158 1.72 4.66 -13.69
N ALA A 159 0.87 3.87 -14.35
CA ALA A 159 1.34 2.75 -15.15
C ALA A 159 2.24 3.22 -16.31
N TYR A 160 1.91 4.35 -16.93
CA TYR A 160 2.72 4.99 -17.96
C TYR A 160 4.06 5.50 -17.41
N GLU A 161 4.08 6.28 -16.33
CA GLU A 161 5.33 6.77 -15.73
C GLU A 161 6.24 5.61 -15.31
N LEU A 162 5.67 4.53 -14.77
CA LEU A 162 6.43 3.33 -14.41
C LEU A 162 7.00 2.64 -15.65
N ARG A 163 6.22 2.53 -16.73
CA ARG A 163 6.67 1.96 -18.01
C ARG A 163 7.79 2.79 -18.65
N VAL A 164 7.68 4.12 -18.61
CA VAL A 164 8.71 5.04 -19.11
C VAL A 164 9.98 4.92 -18.29
N ALA A 165 9.88 4.97 -16.97
CA ALA A 165 11.04 4.86 -16.07
C ALA A 165 11.73 3.50 -16.21
N TRP A 166 10.99 2.44 -16.50
CA TRP A 166 11.55 1.14 -16.82
C TRP A 166 12.31 1.13 -18.15
N LEU A 167 11.73 1.70 -19.22
CA LEU A 167 12.37 1.74 -20.53
C LEU A 167 13.58 2.67 -20.57
N GLY A 168 13.61 3.72 -19.73
CA GLY A 168 14.77 4.58 -19.57
C GLY A 168 15.88 3.86 -18.81
N GLU A 169 17.02 3.62 -19.45
CA GLU A 169 18.18 2.85 -18.96
C GLU A 169 18.85 3.38 -17.66
N ASN A 170 18.26 4.36 -16.97
CA ASN A 170 18.78 4.98 -15.75
C ASN A 170 18.16 4.38 -14.49
N ILE A 171 18.25 3.06 -14.34
CA ILE A 171 17.99 2.45 -13.03
C ILE A 171 19.35 2.24 -12.36
N SER A 172 19.79 3.24 -11.58
CA SER A 172 20.99 3.12 -10.77
C SER A 172 20.94 1.82 -9.95
N ALA A 173 22.08 1.12 -9.88
CA ALA A 173 22.19 -0.11 -9.09
C ALA A 173 21.70 0.16 -7.66
N PRO A 174 20.87 -0.74 -7.09
CA PRO A 174 20.32 -0.52 -5.76
C PRO A 174 21.48 -0.46 -4.73
N PRO A 175 21.37 0.38 -3.69
CA PRO A 175 22.22 0.27 -2.51
C PRO A 175 22.07 -1.14 -1.87
N PRO A 176 23.04 -1.58 -1.05
CA PRO A 176 23.11 -2.96 -0.57
C PRO A 176 21.80 -3.42 0.08
N LEU A 177 21.46 -4.68 -0.19
CA LEU A 177 20.34 -5.41 0.40
C LEU A 177 20.43 -5.34 1.92
N HIS A 178 19.29 -5.16 2.59
CA HIS A 178 19.16 -5.56 3.99
C HIS A 178 19.51 -7.06 4.11
N ASP A 179 20.13 -7.48 5.22
CA ASP A 179 20.47 -8.89 5.45
C ASP A 179 19.23 -9.79 5.41
N GLU A 180 18.06 -9.24 5.76
CA GLU A 180 16.73 -9.85 5.63
C GLU A 180 15.78 -8.93 4.83
N PRO A 181 14.78 -9.47 4.11
CA PRO A 181 13.81 -8.64 3.40
C PRO A 181 13.00 -7.78 4.38
N PRO A 182 12.56 -6.56 3.97
CA PRO A 182 11.66 -5.76 4.78
C PRO A 182 10.36 -6.52 5.08
N ALA A 183 9.80 -6.32 6.26
CA ALA A 183 8.52 -6.91 6.62
C ALA A 183 7.40 -6.44 5.69
N ASP A 184 6.52 -7.35 5.31
CA ASP A 184 5.36 -7.03 4.50
C ASP A 184 4.25 -6.34 5.31
N ALA A 185 3.25 -5.80 4.60
CA ALA A 185 2.13 -5.10 5.22
C ALA A 185 1.35 -5.94 6.25
N ALA A 186 1.26 -7.25 6.07
CA ALA A 186 0.53 -8.14 6.98
C ALA A 186 1.35 -8.45 8.25
N GLN A 187 2.66 -8.64 8.11
CA GLN A 187 3.61 -8.76 9.23
C GLN A 187 3.60 -7.48 10.07
N MET A 188 3.66 -6.32 9.42
CA MET A 188 3.58 -5.03 10.09
C MET A 188 2.24 -4.84 10.81
N GLU A 189 1.10 -5.25 10.21
CA GLU A 189 -0.21 -5.15 10.86
C GLU A 189 -0.28 -6.02 12.13
N ARG A 190 0.19 -7.27 12.09
CA ARG A 190 0.28 -8.13 13.28
C ARG A 190 1.16 -7.54 14.38
N PHE A 191 2.25 -6.87 13.99
CA PHE A 191 3.07 -6.11 14.93
C PHE A 191 2.28 -4.97 15.59
N TYR A 192 1.53 -4.19 14.81
CA TYR A 192 0.72 -3.11 15.37
C TYR A 192 -0.42 -3.59 16.27
N GLU A 193 -1.02 -4.74 15.98
CA GLU A 193 -2.02 -5.38 16.84
C GLU A 193 -1.41 -5.78 18.19
N HIS A 194 -0.28 -6.49 18.18
CA HIS A 194 0.43 -6.89 19.40
C HIS A 194 0.89 -5.65 20.19
N LEU A 195 1.40 -4.62 19.50
CA LEU A 195 1.79 -3.36 20.13
C LEU A 195 0.61 -2.67 20.81
N ALA A 196 -0.54 -2.55 20.13
CA ALA A 196 -1.74 -1.95 20.71
C ALA A 196 -2.19 -2.69 21.97
N GLN A 197 -2.30 -4.01 21.89
CA GLN A 197 -2.67 -4.85 23.04
C GLN A 197 -1.69 -4.68 24.20
N THR A 198 -0.39 -4.64 23.91
CA THR A 198 0.63 -4.43 24.94
C THR A 198 0.48 -3.08 25.63
N LEU A 199 0.22 -2.00 24.86
CA LEU A 199 0.02 -0.66 25.42
C LEU A 199 -1.21 -0.59 26.34
N ASP A 200 -2.27 -1.35 26.03
CA ASP A 200 -3.43 -1.51 26.89
C ASP A 200 -3.10 -2.31 28.16
N ASP A 201 -2.37 -3.42 28.03
CA ASP A 201 -2.01 -4.28 29.15
C ASP A 201 -1.10 -3.58 30.17
N ILE A 202 -0.21 -2.68 29.71
CA ILE A 202 0.66 -1.89 30.58
C ILE A 202 0.05 -0.55 31.04
N ASP A 203 -1.23 -0.29 30.74
CA ASP A 203 -1.95 0.96 31.05
C ASP A 203 -1.18 2.23 30.59
N PHE A 204 -0.65 2.18 29.36
CA PHE A 204 0.15 3.29 28.81
C PHE A 204 -0.68 4.53 28.53
N HIS A 205 -1.95 4.35 28.15
CA HIS A 205 -2.80 5.41 27.60
C HIS A 205 -3.03 6.56 28.57
N LYS A 206 -3.20 6.31 29.89
CA LYS A 206 -3.34 7.34 30.94
C LYS A 206 -4.24 8.52 30.55
N GLY A 207 -5.41 8.21 29.96
CA GLY A 207 -6.40 9.19 29.48
C GLY A 207 -6.15 9.79 28.08
N ARG A 208 -5.08 9.39 27.38
CA ARG A 208 -4.83 9.74 25.97
C ARG A 208 -5.58 8.80 25.04
N ALA A 209 -6.03 9.31 23.89
CA ALA A 209 -6.70 8.49 22.88
C ALA A 209 -5.74 7.45 22.25
N ALA A 210 -6.05 6.16 22.43
CA ALA A 210 -5.29 5.04 21.88
C ALA A 210 -5.09 5.13 20.36
N THR A 211 -6.14 5.53 19.64
CA THR A 211 -6.11 5.74 18.18
C THR A 211 -5.04 6.75 17.77
N THR A 212 -4.91 7.86 18.49
CA THR A 212 -3.92 8.90 18.18
C THR A 212 -2.49 8.43 18.44
N ILE A 213 -2.28 7.67 19.52
CA ILE A 213 -0.97 7.08 19.83
C ILE A 213 -0.59 6.06 18.76
N MET A 214 -1.50 5.16 18.41
CA MET A 214 -1.25 4.14 17.38
C MET A 214 -0.98 4.74 16.01
N LEU A 215 -1.66 5.82 15.60
CA LEU A 215 -1.35 6.52 14.36
C LEU A 215 0.09 7.05 14.33
N ARG A 216 0.59 7.59 15.45
CA ARG A 216 1.97 8.10 15.54
C ARG A 216 2.99 6.96 15.54
N LEU A 217 2.71 5.86 16.24
CA LEU A 217 3.58 4.70 16.29
C LEU A 217 3.65 4.00 14.93
N ARG A 218 2.51 3.83 14.25
CA ARG A 218 2.48 3.32 12.87
C ARG A 218 3.37 4.13 11.95
N LYS A 219 3.22 5.46 11.97
CA LYS A 219 4.07 6.36 11.18
C LYS A 219 5.57 6.20 11.51
N LEU A 220 5.92 6.08 12.79
CA LEU A 220 7.31 5.89 13.21
C LEU A 220 7.90 4.60 12.63
N PHE A 221 7.23 3.48 12.85
CA PHE A 221 7.70 2.15 12.44
C PHE A 221 7.62 1.93 10.94
N GLN A 222 6.64 2.51 10.26
CA GLN A 222 6.51 2.42 8.81
C GLN A 222 7.64 3.17 8.08
N ARG A 223 8.14 4.28 8.66
CA ARG A 223 9.32 4.98 8.15
C ARG A 223 10.61 4.19 8.37
N ALA A 224 10.67 3.35 9.41
CA ALA A 224 11.85 2.56 9.71
C ALA A 224 12.09 1.42 8.70
N GLN A 225 11.04 0.99 7.96
CA GLN A 225 11.11 -0.13 7.00
C GLN A 225 11.77 -1.38 7.61
N MET A 226 11.25 -1.80 8.76
CA MET A 226 11.86 -2.86 9.55
C MET A 226 11.88 -4.19 8.80
N ASP A 227 12.91 -4.98 9.05
CA ASP A 227 12.99 -6.36 8.56
C ASP A 227 12.26 -7.36 9.49
N GLU A 228 12.18 -8.62 9.06
CA GLU A 228 11.51 -9.65 9.86
C GLU A 228 12.21 -9.94 11.20
N ARG A 229 13.53 -9.81 11.26
CA ARG A 229 14.31 -10.05 12.48
C ARG A 229 14.06 -8.97 13.51
N GLU A 230 14.01 -7.72 13.07
CA GLU A 230 13.64 -6.57 13.90
C GLU A 230 12.21 -6.74 14.43
N LEU A 231 11.26 -7.16 13.60
CA LEU A 231 9.90 -7.48 14.05
C LEU A 231 9.87 -8.61 15.09
N ARG A 232 10.62 -9.70 14.88
CA ARG A 232 10.72 -10.79 15.86
C ARG A 232 11.27 -10.29 17.20
N MET A 233 12.31 -9.45 17.17
CA MET A 233 12.89 -8.86 18.36
C MET A 233 11.87 -7.97 19.10
N LEU A 234 11.18 -7.10 18.38
CA LEU A 234 10.16 -6.22 18.97
C LEU A 234 9.00 -7.02 19.57
N HIS A 235 8.52 -8.05 18.89
CA HIS A 235 7.52 -8.97 19.45
C HIS A 235 8.00 -9.64 20.74
N GLY A 236 9.28 -10.02 20.83
CA GLY A 236 9.86 -10.54 22.07
C GLY A 236 9.82 -9.53 23.21
N ILE A 237 10.18 -8.27 22.94
CA ILE A 237 10.13 -7.18 23.93
C ILE A 237 8.69 -6.96 24.41
N LEU A 238 7.71 -6.96 23.50
CA LEU A 238 6.30 -6.78 23.84
C LEU A 238 5.77 -7.94 24.69
N ALA A 239 6.09 -9.19 24.32
CA ALA A 239 5.68 -10.37 25.07
C ALA A 239 6.25 -10.37 26.50
N ASP A 240 7.52 -9.99 26.67
CA ASP A 240 8.11 -9.86 28.00
C ASP A 240 7.48 -8.74 28.83
N ALA A 241 7.15 -7.60 28.21
CA ALA A 241 6.44 -6.52 28.88
C ALA A 241 5.04 -6.95 29.37
N GLN A 242 4.27 -7.66 28.54
CA GLN A 242 2.96 -8.19 28.91
C GLN A 242 3.08 -9.23 30.04
N ARG A 243 4.04 -10.14 29.97
CA ARG A 243 4.32 -11.12 31.03
C ARG A 243 4.60 -10.43 32.37
N MET A 244 5.40 -9.37 32.36
CA MET A 244 5.70 -8.60 33.58
C MET A 244 4.47 -7.85 34.10
N ALA A 245 3.63 -7.30 33.21
CA ALA A 245 2.38 -6.65 33.59
C ALA A 245 1.40 -7.63 34.25
N GLN A 246 1.29 -8.86 33.73
CA GLN A 246 0.48 -9.92 34.32
C GLN A 246 0.95 -10.29 35.73
N LEU A 247 2.25 -10.57 35.91
CA LEU A 247 2.84 -10.89 37.21
C LEU A 247 2.64 -9.77 38.25
N ALA A 248 2.63 -8.51 37.82
CA ALA A 248 2.37 -7.37 38.71
C ALA A 248 0.89 -7.26 39.13
N ARG A 249 -0.05 -7.72 38.29
CA ARG A 249 -1.48 -7.78 38.62
C ARG A 249 -1.81 -8.94 39.56
N GLU A 250 -1.17 -10.09 39.40
CA GLU A 250 -1.36 -11.27 40.26
C GLU A 250 -0.85 -11.09 41.70
N LYS A 251 0.05 -10.12 41.92
CA LYS A 251 0.57 -9.78 43.26
C LYS A 251 -0.27 -8.74 44.02
N LYS A 252 -1.31 -8.19 43.41
CA LYS A 252 -2.27 -7.26 44.04
C LYS A 252 -3.49 -8.02 44.51
#